data_AF-A0A5C6C009-F1
#
_entry.id   AF-A0A5C6C009-F1
#
_cell.length_a   1.000
_cell.length_b   1.000
_cell.length_c   1.000
_cell.angle_alpha   90.00
_cell.angle_beta   90.00
_cell.angle_gamma   90.00
#
_symmetry.space_group_name_H-M   'P 1'
#
loop_
_entity.id
_entity.type
_entity.pdbx_description
1 polymer ?
#
loop_
_entity_poly.entity_id
_entity_poly.type
_entity_poly.pdbx_seq_one_letter_code
_entity_poly.pdbx_strand_id
1 'polypeptide(L)'
;MNETLVREVDGGFRQTITAGGHELTADELVSVGGTDVGPDPYGLLLSALGACTPMTLSMYANRKGWPVESISVQLGHSKVHAEDCEDGSRSRGETPGIRL
;
A
#
# COMPACT_ATOMS: atom_id res chain seq x y z
N MET A 1 14.48 18.02 -5.22
CA MET A 1 13.76 17.19 -6.20
C MET A 1 13.73 15.79 -5.64
N ASN A 2 12.55 15.21 -5.42
CA ASN A 2 12.44 13.79 -5.09
C ASN A 2 12.18 13.08 -6.42
N GLU A 3 13.15 12.31 -6.89
CA GLU A 3 13.06 11.53 -8.12
C GLU A 3 12.87 10.07 -7.74
N THR A 4 11.92 9.43 -8.43
CA THR A 4 11.69 7.99 -8.32
C THR A 4 12.00 7.35 -9.66
N LEU A 5 12.89 6.37 -9.67
CA LEU A 5 13.24 5.59 -10.84
C LEU A 5 12.66 4.18 -10.69
N VAL A 6 11.98 3.70 -11.73
CA VAL A 6 11.43 2.33 -11.79
C VAL A 6 12.08 1.61 -12.94
N ARG A 7 12.60 0.40 -12.70
CA ARG A 7 13.26 -0.43 -13.70
C ARG A 7 12.76 -1.86 -13.64
N GLU A 8 12.50 -2.42 -14.80
CA GLU A 8 12.20 -3.83 -14.98
C GLU A 8 13.43 -4.70 -14.69
N VAL A 9 13.16 -5.89 -14.14
CA VAL A 9 14.15 -6.94 -13.90
C VAL A 9 13.73 -8.20 -14.65
N ASP A 10 14.63 -8.75 -15.47
CA ASP A 10 14.52 -10.05 -16.14
C ASP A 10 13.31 -10.26 -17.10
N GLY A 11 12.75 -9.22 -17.72
CA GLY A 11 11.76 -9.41 -18.80
C GLY A 11 10.31 -9.63 -18.34
N GLY A 12 9.97 -9.31 -17.08
CA GLY A 12 8.67 -9.64 -16.49
C GLY A 12 8.08 -8.54 -15.58
N PHE A 13 7.19 -8.93 -14.66
CA PHE A 13 6.50 -7.99 -13.77
C PHE A 13 7.37 -7.44 -12.64
N ARG A 14 8.52 -8.07 -12.35
CA ARG A 14 9.42 -7.64 -11.29
C ARG A 14 10.05 -6.28 -11.61
N GLN A 15 9.87 -5.32 -10.70
CA GLN A 15 10.45 -3.99 -10.78
C GLN A 15 11.34 -3.68 -9.57
N THR A 16 12.46 -3.01 -9.83
CA THR A 16 13.24 -2.30 -8.82
C THR A 16 12.84 -0.83 -8.82
N ILE A 17 12.48 -0.30 -7.66
CA ILE A 17 12.08 1.10 -7.46
C ILE A 17 13.13 1.78 -6.58
N THR A 18 13.78 2.83 -7.08
CA THR A 18 14.68 3.68 -6.30
C THR A 18 13.99 4.99 -5.96
N ALA A 19 13.72 5.23 -4.67
CA ALA A 19 13.08 6.45 -4.18
C ALA A 19 13.88 7.02 -3.00
N GLY A 20 14.36 8.26 -3.12
CA GLY A 20 15.11 8.91 -2.05
C GLY A 20 16.40 8.18 -1.63
N GLY A 21 17.00 7.38 -2.53
CA GLY A 21 18.17 6.54 -2.24
C GLY A 21 17.85 5.18 -1.62
N HIS A 22 16.58 4.84 -1.44
CA HIS A 22 16.12 3.53 -0.96
C HIS A 22 15.61 2.68 -2.12
N GLU A 23 15.89 1.38 -2.05
CA GLU A 23 15.41 0.40 -3.02
C GLU A 23 14.18 -0.34 -2.48
N LEU A 24 13.16 -0.47 -3.32
CA LEU A 24 11.96 -1.25 -3.08
C LEU A 24 11.77 -2.22 -4.25
N THR A 25 11.12 -3.35 -3.98
CA THR A 25 10.73 -4.31 -5.02
C THR A 25 9.22 -4.26 -5.21
N ALA A 26 8.78 -4.19 -6.46
CA ALA A 26 7.39 -4.44 -6.84
C ALA A 26 7.33 -5.71 -7.69
N ASP A 27 6.35 -6.56 -7.47
CA ASP A 27 6.16 -7.73 -8.31
C ASP A 27 4.72 -8.20 -8.24
N GLU A 28 4.28 -8.88 -9.30
CA GLU A 28 2.97 -9.50 -9.33
C GLU A 28 3.04 -10.95 -8.82
N LEU A 29 1.87 -11.50 -8.49
CA LEU A 29 1.75 -12.90 -8.10
C LEU A 29 2.13 -13.84 -9.25
N VAL A 30 2.61 -15.04 -8.91
CA VAL A 30 2.88 -16.10 -9.89
C VAL A 30 1.66 -16.43 -10.75
N SER A 31 0.45 -16.35 -10.17
CA SER A 31 -0.82 -16.65 -10.86
C SER A 31 -1.14 -15.72 -12.03
N VAL A 32 -0.53 -14.53 -12.08
CA VAL A 32 -0.71 -13.55 -13.17
C VAL A 32 0.59 -13.30 -13.94
N GLY A 33 1.61 -14.15 -13.73
CA GLY A 33 2.87 -14.15 -14.49
C GLY A 33 4.04 -13.43 -13.83
N GLY A 34 3.89 -12.96 -12.58
CA GLY A 34 5.00 -12.40 -11.80
C GLY A 34 5.80 -13.47 -11.07
N THR A 35 6.69 -13.04 -10.16
CA THR A 35 7.53 -13.95 -9.38
C THR A 35 7.28 -13.91 -7.86
N ASP A 36 6.30 -13.13 -7.42
CA ASP A 36 5.88 -13.00 -6.01
C ASP A 36 7.05 -12.70 -5.05
N VAL A 37 8.03 -11.89 -5.48
CA VAL A 37 9.19 -11.50 -4.64
C VAL A 37 9.02 -10.13 -3.95
N GLY A 38 7.89 -9.48 -4.19
CA GLY A 38 7.57 -8.18 -3.62
C GLY A 38 6.06 -7.93 -3.69
N PRO A 39 5.56 -6.89 -3.01
CA PRO A 39 4.18 -6.48 -3.12
C PRO A 39 3.83 -6.08 -4.55
N ASP A 40 2.58 -6.36 -4.95
CA ASP A 40 2.01 -5.82 -6.17
C ASP A 40 1.85 -4.27 -6.10
N PRO A 41 1.55 -3.59 -7.21
CA PRO A 41 1.39 -2.13 -7.21
C PRO A 41 0.30 -1.62 -6.24
N TYR A 42 -0.77 -2.38 -5.99
CA TYR A 42 -1.78 -2.00 -5.00
C TYR A 42 -1.27 -2.19 -3.57
N GLY A 43 -0.49 -3.23 -3.31
CA GLY A 43 0.20 -3.47 -2.05
C GLY A 43 1.17 -2.33 -1.72
N LEU A 44 1.93 -1.85 -2.70
CA LEU A 44 2.79 -0.67 -2.53
C LEU A 44 1.99 0.61 -2.27
N LEU A 45 0.88 0.80 -2.98
CA LEU A 45 -0.02 1.94 -2.75
C LEU A 45 -0.60 1.92 -1.33
N LEU A 46 -1.11 0.77 -0.87
CA LEU A 46 -1.62 0.61 0.50
C LEU A 46 -0.51 0.85 1.53
N SER A 47 0.72 0.39 1.27
CA SER A 47 1.87 0.63 2.15
C SER A 47 2.16 2.13 2.28
N ALA A 48 2.19 2.86 1.16
CA ALA A 48 2.42 4.31 1.16
C ALA A 48 1.30 5.07 1.90
N LEU A 49 0.04 4.69 1.69
CA LEU A 49 -1.11 5.30 2.37
C LEU A 49 -1.13 4.99 3.87
N GLY A 50 -0.82 3.75 4.25
CA GLY A 50 -0.86 3.28 5.62
C GLY A 50 0.26 3.83 6.49
N ALA A 51 1.41 4.18 5.92
CA ALA A 51 2.59 4.55 6.69
C ALA A 51 2.45 5.89 7.44
N CYS A 52 1.69 6.85 6.93
CA CYS A 52 1.56 8.18 7.54
C CYS A 52 0.83 8.16 8.91
N THR A 53 -0.13 7.25 9.09
CA THR A 53 -0.93 7.13 10.31
C THR A 53 -0.09 6.73 11.54
N PRO A 54 0.64 5.59 11.53
CA PRO A 54 1.47 5.21 12.67
C PRO A 54 2.60 6.21 12.91
N MET A 55 3.20 6.81 11.86
CA MET A 55 4.19 7.90 12.03
C MET A 55 3.63 9.06 12.86
N THR A 56 2.40 9.49 12.53
CA THR A 56 1.73 10.59 13.24
C THR A 56 1.40 10.20 14.68
N LEU A 57 0.85 9.00 14.90
CA LEU A 57 0.52 8.54 16.26
C LEU A 57 1.77 8.38 17.13
N SER A 58 2.87 7.84 16.59
CA SER A 58 4.17 7.75 17.28
C SER A 58 4.69 9.14 17.66
N MET A 59 4.60 10.12 16.75
CA MET A 59 4.96 11.51 17.04
C MET A 59 4.18 12.07 18.23
N TYR A 60 2.86 11.82 18.30
CA TYR A 60 2.02 12.31 19.40
C TYR A 60 2.28 11.59 20.72
N ALA A 61 2.45 10.26 20.70
CA ALA A 61 2.78 9.48 21.90
C ALA A 61 4.08 9.99 22.54
N ASN A 62 5.12 10.21 21.72
CA ASN A 62 6.39 10.78 22.16
C ASN A 62 6.23 12.18 22.75
N ARG A 63 5.47 13.07 22.09
CA ARG A 63 5.22 14.43 22.57
C ARG A 63 4.47 14.47 23.92
N LYS A 64 3.65 13.46 24.18
CA LYS A 64 2.83 13.36 25.40
C LYS A 64 3.44 12.49 26.49
N GLY A 65 4.58 11.84 26.22
CA GLY A 65 5.22 10.92 27.17
C GLY A 65 4.40 9.67 27.43
N TRP A 66 3.62 9.21 26.46
CA TRP A 66 2.82 7.99 26.61
C TRP A 66 3.68 6.74 26.37
N PRO A 67 3.58 5.69 27.22
CA PRO A 67 4.35 4.47 27.07
C PRO A 67 3.70 3.53 26.03
N VAL A 68 3.71 3.94 24.76
CA VAL A 68 3.20 3.12 23.65
C VAL A 68 4.35 2.30 23.06
N GLU A 69 4.25 0.97 23.10
CA GLU A 69 5.31 0.07 22.62
C GLU A 69 5.25 -0.17 21.10
N SER A 70 4.06 -0.29 20.52
CA SER A 70 3.88 -0.56 19.09
C SER A 70 2.57 -0.01 18.56
N ILE A 71 2.56 0.38 17.28
CA ILE A 71 1.38 0.84 16.55
C ILE A 71 1.33 0.06 15.23
N SER A 72 0.21 -0.58 14.94
CA SER A 72 -0.02 -1.30 13.68
C SER A 72 -1.22 -0.71 12.96
N VAL A 73 -1.16 -0.67 11.62
CA VAL A 73 -2.29 -0.27 10.78
C VAL A 73 -2.50 -1.35 9.74
N GLN A 74 -3.72 -1.87 9.68
CA GLN A 74 -4.14 -2.82 8.65
C GLN A 74 -5.03 -2.10 7.64
N LEU A 75 -4.70 -2.25 6.36
CA LEU A 75 -5.47 -1.70 5.25
C LEU A 75 -5.88 -2.82 4.30
N GLY A 76 -7.00 -2.63 3.63
CA GLY A 76 -7.47 -3.49 2.55
C GLY A 76 -8.06 -2.64 1.43
N HIS A 77 -7.97 -3.16 0.21
CA HIS A 77 -8.61 -2.58 -0.97
C HIS A 77 -9.36 -3.70 -1.70
N SER A 78 -10.58 -3.38 -2.13
CA SER A 78 -11.41 -4.28 -2.93
C SER A 78 -11.69 -3.61 -4.27
N LYS A 79 -11.49 -4.34 -5.37
CA LYS A 79 -11.96 -3.89 -6.68
C LYS A 79 -13.48 -4.06 -6.73
N VAL A 80 -14.20 -2.98 -6.99
CA VAL A 80 -15.63 -3.06 -7.38
C VAL A 80 -15.63 -3.25 -8.90
N HIS A 81 -16.04 -4.42 -9.38
CA HIS A 81 -16.19 -4.63 -10.82
C HIS A 81 -17.34 -3.75 -11.33
N ALA A 82 -17.04 -2.91 -12.31
CA ALA A 82 -18.00 -2.00 -12.95
C ALA A 82 -18.91 -2.74 -13.95
N GLU A 83 -19.44 -3.91 -13.57
CA GLU A 83 -20.57 -4.53 -14.26
C GLU A 83 -21.91 -4.00 -13.72
N ASP A 84 -21.91 -3.31 -12.58
CA ASP A 84 -23.10 -2.70 -11.96
C ASP A 84 -23.40 -1.26 -12.42
N CYS A 85 -22.84 -0.81 -13.54
CA CYS A 85 -23.13 0.54 -14.06
C CYS A 85 -24.48 0.67 -14.80
N GLU A 86 -25.31 -0.37 -14.86
CA GLU A 86 -26.69 -0.25 -15.38
C GLU A 86 -27.76 0.05 -14.33
N ASP A 87 -27.45 0.07 -13.03
CA ASP A 87 -28.43 0.53 -12.04
C ASP A 87 -27.80 1.52 -11.06
N GLY A 88 -28.25 2.78 -11.15
CA GLY A 88 -27.81 3.92 -10.34
C GLY A 88 -28.15 3.83 -8.85
N SER A 89 -27.73 2.77 -8.17
CA SER A 89 -27.73 2.66 -6.72
C SER A 89 -26.28 2.74 -6.22
N ARG A 90 -25.93 3.88 -5.61
CA ARG A 90 -24.66 4.03 -4.88
C ARG A 90 -24.68 3.05 -3.72
N SER A 91 -24.09 1.87 -3.89
CA SER A 91 -23.75 1.03 -2.74
C SER A 91 -22.70 1.80 -1.94
N ARG A 92 -23.10 2.16 -0.72
CA ARG A 92 -22.24 2.87 0.23
C ARG A 92 -21.11 1.92 0.57
N GLY A 93 -19.96 2.10 -0.09
CA GLY A 93 -18.76 1.29 0.12
C GLY A 93 -18.54 1.09 1.62
N GLU A 94 -18.43 -0.18 2.02
CA GLU A 94 -18.09 -0.53 3.40
C GLU A 94 -16.81 0.22 3.76
N THR A 95 -16.90 1.05 4.81
CA THR A 95 -15.75 1.78 5.33
C THR A 95 -14.62 0.78 5.58
N PRO A 96 -13.42 0.96 4.99
CA PRO A 96 -12.27 0.15 5.34
C PRO A 96 -12.10 0.24 6.86
N GLY A 97 -12.33 -0.89 7.54
CA GLY A 97 -12.18 -0.95 8.98
C GLY A 97 -10.72 -0.74 9.33
N ILE A 98 -10.36 0.46 9.77
CA ILE A 98 -9.08 0.69 10.44
C ILE A 98 -9.19 -0.04 11.78
N ARG A 99 -8.57 -1.21 11.89
CA ARG A 99 -8.34 -1.85 13.20
C ARG A 99 -7.08 -1.21 13.78
N LEU A 100 -7.24 -0.53 14.92
CA LEU A 100 -6.18 0.07 15.74
C LEU A 100 -5.71 -0.95 16.78
#